data_AF-A0A259CZA7-F1
#
_entry.id   AF-A0A259CZA7-F1
#
_cell.length_a   1.000
_cell.length_b   1.000
_cell.length_c   1.000
_cell.angle_alpha   90.00
_cell.angle_beta   90.00
_cell.angle_gamma   90.00
#
_symmetry.space_group_name_H-M   'P 1'
#
loop_
_entity.id
_entity.type
_entity.pdbx_description
1 polymer ?
#
loop_
_entity_poly.entity_id
_entity_poly.type
_entity_poly.pdbx_seq_one_letter_code
_entity_poly.pdbx_strand_id
1 'polypeptide(L)'
;MIDPAARARFEARVIEGGDGDDAKRLAASLRAGGAAQSDLAALLVHAATAAPEKLVLIYDGATEGWLGVAPRGPMIEAHGAPEPIPAAFWDSFWSLVDDPVANLDAGEVTVRTAALAGTLPDLQGRVARCAGLYPGVSAAAATGYPKPFTLEALARCPAGSLGAEFHDLIVDNGFDLEVLDREALGLADMPAPLDYLNARILQCHDLWHLLAGYRTTALHEVAISGFQMAQFGHHYSSMFLGMVTSKIALGQAEALPLFLDTILSAWTHGRRSPPLIGLDWERLWDQPADAIRA
;
A
#
# COMPACT_ATOMS: atom_id res chain seq x y z
N MET A 1 -8.15 4.92 23.96
CA MET A 1 -7.78 6.23 23.41
C MET A 1 -6.34 6.51 23.78
N ILE A 2 -5.53 6.92 22.80
CA ILE A 2 -4.09 7.18 23.01
C ILE A 2 -3.91 8.49 23.79
N ASP A 3 -3.00 8.48 24.77
CA ASP A 3 -2.64 9.63 25.62
C ASP A 3 -2.21 10.87 24.79
N PRO A 4 -2.70 12.09 25.10
CA PRO A 4 -2.35 13.29 24.34
C PRO A 4 -0.85 13.60 24.28
N ALA A 5 -0.08 13.31 25.33
CA ALA A 5 1.37 13.54 25.30
C ALA A 5 2.07 12.51 24.40
N ALA A 6 1.56 11.28 24.33
CA ALA A 6 2.01 10.29 23.35
C ALA A 6 1.70 10.72 21.91
N ARG A 7 0.52 11.28 21.64
CA ARG A 7 0.19 11.85 20.30
C ARG A 7 1.15 12.97 19.91
N ALA A 8 1.36 13.94 20.81
CA ALA A 8 2.26 15.06 20.54
C ALA A 8 3.70 14.60 20.23
N ARG A 9 4.20 13.58 20.94
CA ARG A 9 5.51 12.97 20.63
C ARG A 9 5.51 12.26 19.28
N PHE A 10 4.45 11.52 18.97
CA PHE A 10 4.29 10.83 17.69
C PHE A 10 4.26 11.82 16.52
N GLU A 11 3.43 12.87 16.59
CA GLU A 11 3.34 13.93 15.58
C GLU A 11 4.69 14.62 15.37
N ALA A 12 5.39 14.96 16.46
CA ALA A 12 6.71 15.56 16.38
C ALA A 12 7.72 14.65 15.66
N ARG A 13 7.67 13.33 15.94
CA ARG A 13 8.53 12.34 15.27
C ARG A 13 8.19 12.19 13.78
N VAL A 14 6.92 12.23 13.40
CA VAL A 14 6.50 12.21 11.99
C VAL A 14 7.01 13.45 11.26
N ILE A 15 6.91 14.63 11.89
CA ILE A 15 7.36 15.91 11.30
C ILE A 15 8.88 15.95 11.16
N GLU A 16 9.61 15.53 12.21
CA GLU A 16 11.07 15.39 12.17
C GLU A 16 11.51 14.45 11.03
N GLY A 17 10.77 13.36 10.84
CA GLY A 17 11.02 12.40 9.77
C GLY A 17 12.32 11.64 9.94
N GLY A 18 12.83 11.11 8.84
CA GLY A 18 14.08 10.36 8.83
C GLY A 18 14.39 9.83 7.44
N ASP A 19 15.34 8.92 7.35
CA ASP A 19 15.72 8.23 6.13
C ASP A 19 15.72 6.70 6.28
N GLY A 20 16.27 6.00 5.28
CA GLY A 20 16.38 4.54 5.32
C GLY A 20 17.30 4.03 6.44
N ASP A 21 18.35 4.77 6.80
CA ASP A 21 19.25 4.36 7.87
C ASP A 21 18.59 4.50 9.24
N ASP A 22 17.77 5.54 9.44
CA ASP A 22 16.90 5.64 10.62
C ASP A 22 15.94 4.45 10.71
N ALA A 23 15.23 4.16 9.62
CA ALA A 23 14.27 3.06 9.56
C ALA A 23 14.95 1.70 9.85
N LYS A 24 16.14 1.49 9.31
CA LYS A 24 16.97 0.31 9.56
C LYS A 24 17.34 0.15 11.03
N ARG A 25 17.84 1.22 11.67
CA ARG A 25 18.20 1.19 13.08
C ARG A 25 17.00 0.91 13.97
N LEU A 26 15.88 1.58 13.73
CA LEU A 26 14.65 1.41 14.50
C LEU A 26 14.08 0.00 14.36
N ALA A 27 14.00 -0.52 13.13
CA ALA A 27 13.53 -1.87 12.87
C ALA A 27 14.43 -2.95 13.49
N ALA A 28 15.77 -2.81 13.37
CA ALA A 28 16.71 -3.73 14.01
C ALA A 28 16.61 -3.69 15.55
N SER A 29 16.44 -2.50 16.13
CA SER A 29 16.23 -2.34 17.57
C SER A 29 14.95 -3.04 18.02
N LEU A 30 13.84 -2.85 17.32
CA LEU A 30 12.57 -3.53 17.60
C LEU A 30 12.70 -5.05 17.50
N ARG A 31 13.37 -5.55 16.47
CA ARG A 31 13.58 -7.00 16.29
C ARG A 31 14.38 -7.61 17.45
N ALA A 32 15.28 -6.83 18.04
CA ALA A 32 16.07 -7.21 19.21
C ALA A 32 15.34 -6.99 20.56
N GLY A 33 14.06 -6.61 20.55
CA GLY A 33 13.27 -6.35 21.76
C GLY A 33 13.40 -4.94 22.33
N GLY A 34 13.95 -4.00 21.57
CA GLY A 34 14.00 -2.58 21.92
C GLY A 34 12.64 -1.88 21.85
N ALA A 35 12.60 -0.64 22.35
CA ALA A 35 11.39 0.18 22.38
C ALA A 35 11.45 1.29 21.31
N ALA A 36 11.10 0.93 20.07
CA ALA A 36 11.14 1.84 18.90
C ALA A 36 9.83 1.79 18.08
N GLN A 37 8.73 1.31 18.68
CA GLN A 37 7.48 0.98 17.99
C GLN A 37 6.85 2.25 17.39
N SER A 38 6.70 3.26 18.25
CA SER A 38 6.15 4.57 17.89
C SER A 38 7.01 5.27 16.84
N ASP A 39 8.34 5.17 16.96
CA ASP A 39 9.26 5.89 16.07
C ASP A 39 9.30 5.28 14.67
N LEU A 40 9.29 3.95 14.57
CA LEU A 40 9.21 3.29 13.27
C LEU A 40 7.86 3.57 12.60
N ALA A 41 6.76 3.47 13.35
CA ALA A 41 5.43 3.80 12.84
C ALA A 41 5.35 5.26 12.35
N ALA A 42 5.97 6.19 13.07
CA ALA A 42 6.04 7.59 12.68
C ALA A 42 6.82 7.79 11.36
N LEU A 43 7.88 7.03 11.11
CA LEU A 43 8.57 7.07 9.81
C LEU A 43 7.71 6.55 8.65
N LEU A 44 6.89 5.53 8.87
CA LEU A 44 5.97 5.06 7.83
C LEU A 44 4.91 6.12 7.50
N VAL A 45 4.38 6.81 8.52
CA VAL A 45 3.47 7.96 8.30
C VAL A 45 4.18 9.12 7.63
N HIS A 46 5.45 9.40 7.97
CA HIS A 46 6.25 10.44 7.31
C HIS A 46 6.38 10.19 5.81
N ALA A 47 6.70 8.94 5.41
CA ALA A 47 6.71 8.53 4.02
C ALA A 47 5.33 8.65 3.34
N ALA A 48 4.25 8.33 4.04
CA ALA A 48 2.90 8.41 3.47
C ALA A 48 2.40 9.87 3.31
N THR A 49 3.02 10.84 3.99
CA THR A 49 2.50 12.20 4.14
C THR A 49 3.52 13.24 3.67
N ALA A 50 4.42 13.66 4.55
CA ALA A 50 5.35 14.75 4.35
C ALA A 50 6.36 14.48 3.24
N ALA A 51 6.81 13.22 3.07
CA ALA A 51 7.89 12.86 2.14
C ALA A 51 7.65 11.54 1.38
N PRO A 52 6.66 11.47 0.47
CA PRO A 52 6.46 10.32 -0.42
C PRO A 52 7.71 9.90 -1.21
N GLU A 53 8.62 10.83 -1.48
CA GLU A 53 9.88 10.56 -2.16
C GLU A 53 10.80 9.62 -1.36
N LYS A 54 10.61 9.55 -0.03
CA LYS A 54 11.40 8.68 0.85
C LYS A 54 10.79 7.30 1.07
N LEU A 55 9.62 7.02 0.49
CA LEU A 55 8.89 5.75 0.69
C LEU A 55 9.79 4.53 0.53
N VAL A 56 10.47 4.42 -0.61
CA VAL A 56 11.31 3.27 -0.92
C VAL A 56 12.49 3.15 0.05
N LEU A 57 13.17 4.26 0.35
CA LEU A 57 14.30 4.27 1.28
C LEU A 57 13.90 3.82 2.68
N ILE A 58 12.78 4.33 3.19
CA ILE A 58 12.28 4.00 4.53
C ILE A 58 11.87 2.53 4.60
N TYR A 59 11.12 2.01 3.62
CA TYR A 59 10.71 0.60 3.63
C TYR A 59 11.87 -0.35 3.36
N ASP A 60 12.84 0.00 2.51
CA ASP A 60 14.04 -0.81 2.30
C ASP A 60 14.91 -0.87 3.54
N GLY A 61 15.12 0.29 4.19
CA GLY A 61 15.81 0.38 5.46
C GLY A 61 15.14 -0.43 6.55
N ALA A 62 13.82 -0.25 6.75
CA ALA A 62 13.04 -1.02 7.71
C ALA A 62 13.13 -2.53 7.43
N THR A 63 13.03 -2.93 6.15
CA THR A 63 13.16 -4.32 5.72
C THR A 63 14.55 -4.88 6.05
N GLU A 64 15.62 -4.16 5.73
CA GLU A 64 16.99 -4.58 6.04
C GLU A 64 17.20 -4.71 7.54
N GLY A 65 16.73 -3.74 8.33
CA GLY A 65 16.84 -3.77 9.79
C GLY A 65 16.05 -4.92 10.42
N TRP A 66 14.85 -5.18 9.92
CA TRP A 66 13.94 -6.18 10.49
C TRP A 66 14.28 -7.61 10.06
N LEU A 67 14.48 -7.84 8.76
CA LEU A 67 14.74 -9.15 8.16
C LEU A 67 16.24 -9.49 8.06
N GLY A 68 17.12 -8.51 8.31
CA GLY A 68 18.58 -8.67 8.24
C GLY A 68 19.15 -8.67 6.83
N VAL A 69 18.32 -8.46 5.80
CA VAL A 69 18.73 -8.50 4.39
C VAL A 69 18.03 -7.36 3.64
N ALA A 70 18.81 -6.54 2.93
CA ALA A 70 18.25 -5.51 2.08
C ALA A 70 17.40 -6.14 0.94
N PRO A 71 16.21 -5.60 0.67
CA PRO A 71 15.40 -6.09 -0.44
C PRO A 71 16.14 -5.88 -1.77
N ARG A 72 15.94 -6.81 -2.69
CA ARG A 72 16.49 -6.71 -4.06
C ARG A 72 15.35 -6.27 -4.96
N GLY A 73 15.62 -5.30 -5.83
CA GLY A 73 14.66 -4.80 -6.78
C GLY A 73 15.24 -3.68 -7.65
N PRO A 74 14.43 -3.11 -8.55
CA PRO A 74 14.80 -1.95 -9.35
C PRO A 74 15.15 -0.76 -8.44
N MET A 75 16.05 0.11 -8.93
CA MET A 75 16.34 1.38 -8.28
C MET A 75 15.17 2.33 -8.49
N ILE A 76 14.63 2.87 -7.41
CA ILE A 76 13.55 3.86 -7.42
C ILE A 76 14.01 4.99 -6.49
N GLU A 77 14.47 6.08 -7.10
CA GLU A 77 15.05 7.21 -6.38
C GLU A 77 14.27 8.48 -6.72
N ALA A 78 13.64 9.05 -5.69
CA ALA A 78 12.94 10.31 -5.76
C ALA A 78 13.58 11.30 -4.80
N HIS A 79 13.49 12.58 -5.12
CA HIS A 79 14.02 13.65 -4.28
C HIS A 79 12.95 14.72 -4.05
N GLY A 80 12.78 15.11 -2.80
CA GLY A 80 11.84 16.13 -2.38
C GLY A 80 12.10 16.48 -0.92
N ALA A 81 11.91 17.75 -0.57
CA ALA A 81 11.91 18.15 0.83
C ALA A 81 10.59 17.71 1.48
N PRO A 82 10.60 17.34 2.77
CA PRO A 82 9.35 17.12 3.50
C PRO A 82 8.47 18.37 3.50
N GLU A 83 7.17 18.19 3.28
CA GLU A 83 6.17 19.26 3.35
C GLU A 83 5.45 19.25 4.70
N PRO A 84 4.95 20.41 5.19
CA PRO A 84 4.20 20.49 6.43
C PRO A 84 2.92 19.64 6.42
N ILE A 85 2.61 19.02 7.56
CA ILE A 85 1.38 18.26 7.76
C ILE A 85 0.35 19.15 8.48
N PRO A 86 -0.80 19.49 7.85
CA PRO A 86 -1.79 20.38 8.46
C PRO A 86 -2.49 19.76 9.67
N ALA A 87 -3.01 20.60 10.58
CA ALA A 87 -3.77 20.14 11.75
C ALA A 87 -4.98 19.24 11.39
N ALA A 88 -5.67 19.55 10.28
CA ALA A 88 -6.80 18.77 9.80
C ALA A 88 -6.45 17.31 9.44
N PHE A 89 -5.20 17.05 9.03
CA PHE A 89 -4.71 15.69 8.84
C PHE A 89 -4.69 14.96 10.18
N TRP A 90 -4.12 15.57 11.22
CA TRP A 90 -3.97 14.96 12.54
C TRP A 90 -5.32 14.63 13.18
N ASP A 91 -6.28 15.55 13.11
CA ASP A 91 -7.64 15.32 13.61
C ASP A 91 -8.27 14.07 12.96
N SER A 92 -8.15 13.96 11.63
CA SER A 92 -8.69 12.84 10.86
C SER A 92 -7.92 11.54 11.09
N PHE A 93 -6.59 11.61 11.15
CA PHE A 93 -5.70 10.48 11.39
C PHE A 93 -5.96 9.87 12.77
N TRP A 94 -6.03 10.70 13.82
CA TRP A 94 -6.30 10.21 15.15
C TRP A 94 -7.72 9.67 15.31
N SER A 95 -8.71 10.25 14.62
CA SER A 95 -10.05 9.68 14.55
C SER A 95 -10.06 8.24 14.01
N LEU A 96 -9.23 7.93 12.99
CA LEU A 96 -9.07 6.57 12.48
C LEU A 96 -8.30 5.66 13.44
N VAL A 97 -7.21 6.17 14.02
CA VAL A 97 -6.36 5.39 14.92
C VAL A 97 -7.10 5.02 16.22
N ASP A 98 -7.97 5.88 16.74
CA ASP A 98 -8.73 5.58 17.96
C ASP A 98 -9.94 4.64 17.72
N ASP A 99 -10.39 4.48 16.46
CA ASP A 99 -11.62 3.76 16.16
C ASP A 99 -11.53 2.26 16.48
N PRO A 100 -12.36 1.67 17.37
CA PRO A 100 -12.25 0.26 17.71
C PRO A 100 -12.34 -0.65 16.48
N VAL A 101 -11.44 -1.64 16.38
CA VAL A 101 -11.42 -2.60 15.25
C VAL A 101 -12.77 -3.29 15.04
N ALA A 102 -13.53 -3.51 16.12
CA ALA A 102 -14.87 -4.12 16.08
C ALA A 102 -15.94 -3.26 15.37
N ASN A 103 -15.68 -1.96 15.17
CA ASN A 103 -16.58 -1.03 14.50
C ASN A 103 -16.18 -0.75 13.05
N LEU A 104 -15.03 -1.27 12.60
CA LEU A 104 -14.48 -0.94 11.30
C LEU A 104 -15.11 -1.81 10.21
N ASP A 105 -16.03 -1.21 9.46
CA ASP A 105 -16.37 -1.69 8.12
C ASP A 105 -15.19 -1.46 7.17
N ALA A 106 -14.83 -2.47 6.37
CA ALA A 106 -13.67 -2.40 5.49
C ALA A 106 -13.81 -1.30 4.42
N GLY A 107 -15.04 -1.09 3.93
CA GLY A 107 -15.36 0.00 3.01
C GLY A 107 -15.19 1.36 3.68
N GLU A 108 -15.71 1.53 4.90
CA GLU A 108 -15.56 2.77 5.66
C GLU A 108 -14.09 3.12 5.96
N VAL A 109 -13.29 2.15 6.41
CA VAL A 109 -11.84 2.34 6.63
C VAL A 109 -11.17 2.82 5.34
N THR A 110 -11.55 2.24 4.21
CA THR A 110 -11.00 2.58 2.90
C THR A 110 -11.30 4.02 2.53
N VAL A 111 -12.57 4.42 2.60
CA VAL A 111 -13.00 5.79 2.28
C VAL A 111 -12.31 6.81 3.21
N ARG A 112 -12.28 6.55 4.51
CA ARG A 112 -11.68 7.47 5.49
C ARG A 112 -10.16 7.56 5.35
N THR A 113 -9.48 6.44 5.05
CA THR A 113 -8.03 6.43 4.80
C THR A 113 -7.68 7.18 3.53
N ALA A 114 -8.46 7.00 2.44
CA ALA A 114 -8.28 7.76 1.21
C ALA A 114 -8.50 9.26 1.43
N ALA A 115 -9.48 9.64 2.25
CA ALA A 115 -9.76 11.04 2.58
C ALA A 115 -8.60 11.76 3.28
N LEU A 116 -7.72 11.05 3.99
CA LEU A 116 -6.52 11.64 4.62
C LEU A 116 -5.64 12.36 3.59
N ALA A 117 -5.48 11.78 2.39
CA ALA A 117 -4.69 12.37 1.31
C ALA A 117 -5.24 13.75 0.87
N GLY A 118 -6.55 13.94 0.93
CA GLY A 118 -7.21 15.20 0.57
C GLY A 118 -6.91 16.36 1.52
N THR A 119 -6.36 16.08 2.71
CA THR A 119 -5.95 17.11 3.68
C THR A 119 -4.53 17.61 3.45
N LEU A 120 -3.74 16.95 2.59
CA LEU A 120 -2.32 17.22 2.40
C LEU A 120 -2.09 18.06 1.14
N PRO A 121 -1.41 19.22 1.25
CA PRO A 121 -1.16 20.10 0.11
C PRO A 121 -0.14 19.47 -0.86
N ASP A 122 -0.35 19.66 -2.17
CA ASP A 122 0.53 19.20 -3.27
C ASP A 122 0.87 17.68 -3.29
N LEU A 123 0.20 16.88 -2.46
CA LEU A 123 0.53 15.46 -2.34
C LEU A 123 0.35 14.71 -3.66
N GLN A 124 -0.75 14.98 -4.38
CA GLN A 124 -1.06 14.28 -5.63
C GLN A 124 0.03 14.46 -6.68
N GLY A 125 0.55 15.68 -6.86
CA GLY A 125 1.60 15.95 -7.83
C GLY A 125 2.91 15.24 -7.48
N ARG A 126 3.25 15.18 -6.19
CA ARG A 126 4.43 14.47 -5.68
C ARG A 126 4.31 12.96 -5.83
N VAL A 127 3.16 12.41 -5.44
CA VAL A 127 2.84 10.99 -5.59
C VAL A 127 2.84 10.58 -7.05
N ALA A 128 2.32 11.40 -7.97
CA ALA A 128 2.37 11.15 -9.41
C ALA A 128 3.81 11.03 -9.93
N ARG A 129 4.69 11.96 -9.53
CA ARG A 129 6.12 11.89 -9.88
C ARG A 129 6.78 10.63 -9.33
N CYS A 130 6.53 10.29 -8.07
CA CYS A 130 7.08 9.10 -7.43
C CYS A 130 6.61 7.81 -8.12
N ALA A 131 5.30 7.70 -8.38
CA ALA A 131 4.70 6.54 -9.04
C ALA A 131 5.28 6.32 -10.45
N GLY A 132 5.54 7.40 -11.20
CA GLY A 132 6.13 7.32 -12.54
C GLY A 132 7.55 6.71 -12.59
N LEU A 133 8.25 6.64 -11.45
CA LEU A 133 9.58 6.03 -11.34
C LEU A 133 9.53 4.50 -11.18
N TYR A 134 8.38 3.94 -10.81
CA TYR A 134 8.24 2.49 -10.69
C TYR A 134 8.25 1.84 -12.08
N PRO A 135 8.99 0.74 -12.28
CA PRO A 135 9.08 0.11 -13.59
C PRO A 135 7.71 -0.28 -14.14
N GLY A 136 7.50 0.02 -15.42
CA GLY A 136 6.26 -0.29 -16.13
C GLY A 136 5.12 0.69 -15.89
N VAL A 137 5.08 1.48 -14.81
CA VAL A 137 3.95 2.39 -14.51
C VAL A 137 3.74 3.41 -15.62
N SER A 138 4.79 4.16 -15.98
CA SER A 138 4.69 5.19 -17.04
C SER A 138 4.35 4.58 -18.41
N ALA A 139 4.87 3.40 -18.72
CA ALA A 139 4.58 2.71 -19.98
C ALA A 139 3.14 2.19 -20.02
N ALA A 140 2.64 1.65 -18.91
CA ALA A 140 1.28 1.16 -18.78
C ALA A 140 0.27 2.32 -18.88
N ALA A 141 0.52 3.44 -18.18
CA ALA A 141 -0.31 4.63 -18.27
C ALA A 141 -0.39 5.21 -19.69
N ALA A 142 0.69 5.12 -20.46
CA ALA A 142 0.71 5.57 -21.86
C ALA A 142 -0.17 4.73 -22.80
N THR A 143 -0.67 3.56 -22.38
CA THR A 143 -1.60 2.73 -23.17
C THR A 143 -3.04 3.25 -23.16
N GLY A 144 -3.34 4.23 -22.30
CA GLY A 144 -4.65 4.83 -22.13
C GLY A 144 -5.43 4.27 -20.94
N TYR A 145 -6.54 4.92 -20.61
CA TYR A 145 -7.35 4.59 -19.43
C TYR A 145 -7.87 3.14 -19.49
N PRO A 146 -7.72 2.34 -18.41
CA PRO A 146 -7.98 0.90 -18.47
C PRO A 146 -9.48 0.61 -18.61
N LYS A 147 -9.83 -0.23 -19.58
CA LYS A 147 -11.22 -0.70 -19.76
C LYS A 147 -11.60 -1.65 -18.61
N PRO A 148 -12.83 -1.58 -18.07
CA PRO A 148 -13.28 -2.50 -17.04
C PRO A 148 -13.25 -3.97 -17.49
N PHE A 149 -13.01 -4.88 -16.54
CA PHE A 149 -13.19 -6.30 -16.79
C PHE A 149 -14.69 -6.64 -16.79
N THR A 150 -15.05 -7.81 -17.30
CA THR A 150 -16.44 -8.29 -17.25
C THR A 150 -16.48 -9.71 -16.71
N LEU A 151 -17.49 -10.00 -15.88
CA LEU A 151 -17.72 -11.35 -15.38
C LEU A 151 -17.96 -12.33 -16.53
N GLU A 152 -18.62 -11.87 -17.61
CA GLU A 152 -18.83 -12.68 -18.81
C GLU A 152 -17.53 -13.12 -19.48
N ALA A 153 -16.51 -12.26 -19.53
CA ALA A 153 -15.21 -12.63 -20.07
C ALA A 153 -14.51 -13.66 -19.18
N LEU A 154 -14.51 -13.45 -17.86
CA LEU A 154 -13.85 -14.33 -16.90
C LEU A 154 -14.53 -15.71 -16.80
N ALA A 155 -15.87 -15.74 -16.87
CA ALA A 155 -16.66 -16.98 -16.84
C ALA A 155 -16.41 -17.92 -18.04
N ARG A 156 -15.81 -17.41 -19.13
CA ARG A 156 -15.44 -18.20 -20.31
C ARG A 156 -14.07 -18.86 -20.19
N CYS A 157 -13.28 -18.48 -19.19
CA CYS A 157 -11.94 -18.99 -19.03
C CYS A 157 -11.95 -20.47 -18.59
N PRO A 158 -10.96 -21.28 -19.00
CA PRO A 158 -10.87 -22.68 -18.61
C PRO A 158 -10.77 -22.87 -17.10
N ALA A 159 -11.33 -23.95 -16.56
CA ALA A 159 -11.16 -24.30 -15.15
C ALA A 159 -9.67 -24.47 -14.78
N GLY A 160 -9.28 -23.92 -13.63
CA GLY A 160 -7.88 -23.89 -13.16
C GLY A 160 -7.00 -22.83 -13.84
N SER A 161 -7.60 -21.93 -14.62
CA SER A 161 -6.94 -20.72 -15.12
C SER A 161 -7.13 -19.54 -14.15
N LEU A 162 -6.26 -18.53 -14.25
CA LEU A 162 -6.33 -17.33 -13.44
C LEU A 162 -7.68 -16.59 -13.62
N GLY A 163 -8.19 -16.53 -14.86
CA GLY A 163 -9.48 -15.89 -15.14
C GLY A 163 -10.65 -16.60 -14.46
N ALA A 164 -10.66 -17.94 -14.47
CA ALA A 164 -11.68 -18.73 -13.80
C ALA A 164 -11.58 -18.61 -12.27
N GLU A 165 -10.38 -18.68 -11.70
CA GLU A 165 -10.18 -18.49 -10.26
C GLU A 165 -10.59 -17.07 -9.81
N PHE A 166 -10.31 -16.05 -10.63
CA PHE A 166 -10.71 -14.69 -10.34
C PHE A 166 -12.23 -14.50 -10.44
N HIS A 167 -12.87 -15.08 -11.45
CA HIS A 167 -14.34 -15.12 -11.52
C HIS A 167 -14.96 -15.71 -10.25
N ASP A 168 -14.49 -16.89 -9.85
CA ASP A 168 -15.04 -17.61 -8.70
C ASP A 168 -14.80 -16.85 -7.40
N LEU A 169 -13.62 -16.23 -7.23
CA LEU A 169 -13.34 -15.34 -6.10
C LEU A 169 -14.38 -14.22 -5.98
N ILE A 170 -14.68 -13.54 -7.08
CA ILE A 170 -15.61 -12.41 -7.10
C ILE A 170 -17.04 -12.87 -6.82
N VAL A 171 -17.50 -13.93 -7.50
CA VAL A 171 -18.87 -14.43 -7.37
C VAL A 171 -19.13 -15.05 -6.00
N ASP A 172 -18.21 -15.88 -5.50
CA ASP A 172 -18.40 -16.61 -4.23
C ASP A 172 -18.41 -15.69 -3.01
N ASN A 173 -17.68 -14.58 -3.07
CA ASN A 173 -17.64 -13.59 -1.98
C ASN A 173 -18.64 -12.45 -2.18
N GLY A 174 -19.36 -12.40 -3.31
CA GLY A 174 -20.27 -11.30 -3.64
C GLY A 174 -19.55 -9.96 -3.77
N PHE A 175 -18.31 -9.98 -4.26
CA PHE A 175 -17.52 -8.77 -4.50
C PHE A 175 -17.91 -8.12 -5.83
N ASP A 176 -17.57 -6.85 -5.96
CA ASP A 176 -17.54 -6.18 -7.25
C ASP A 176 -16.17 -6.41 -7.90
N LEU A 177 -16.11 -6.39 -9.25
CA LEU A 177 -14.84 -6.54 -9.99
C LEU A 177 -13.84 -5.40 -9.71
N GLU A 178 -14.34 -4.29 -9.16
CA GLU A 178 -13.55 -3.16 -8.72
C GLU A 178 -13.90 -2.86 -7.27
N VAL A 179 -12.88 -2.71 -6.44
CA VAL A 179 -13.06 -2.51 -4.98
C VAL A 179 -13.91 -1.27 -4.67
N LEU A 180 -13.86 -0.25 -5.53
CA LEU A 180 -14.65 0.97 -5.45
C LEU A 180 -15.04 1.44 -6.85
N ASP A 181 -16.11 2.25 -6.93
CA ASP A 181 -16.54 2.90 -8.16
C ASP A 181 -15.53 3.98 -8.59
N ARG A 182 -14.79 3.71 -9.68
CA ARG A 182 -13.76 4.62 -10.20
C ARG A 182 -14.33 5.94 -10.75
N GLU A 183 -15.56 5.93 -11.26
CA GLU A 183 -16.23 7.11 -11.79
C GLU A 183 -16.69 8.02 -10.64
N ALA A 184 -17.26 7.44 -9.59
CA ALA A 184 -17.65 8.17 -8.38
C ALA A 184 -16.44 8.83 -7.70
N LEU A 185 -15.26 8.21 -7.80
CA LEU A 185 -14.00 8.74 -7.30
C LEU A 185 -13.31 9.75 -8.24
N GLY A 186 -13.83 9.94 -9.47
CA GLY A 186 -13.24 10.86 -10.45
C GLY A 186 -11.81 10.48 -10.85
N LEU A 187 -11.48 9.18 -10.87
CA LEU A 187 -10.09 8.74 -11.11
C LEU A 187 -9.57 9.17 -12.49
N ALA A 188 -10.45 9.32 -13.49
CA ALA A 188 -10.08 9.78 -14.82
C ALA A 188 -9.56 11.24 -14.86
N ASP A 189 -9.88 12.05 -13.84
CA ASP A 189 -9.45 13.45 -13.74
C ASP A 189 -8.13 13.62 -12.96
N MET A 190 -7.57 12.53 -12.43
CA MET A 190 -6.30 12.57 -11.71
C MET A 190 -5.12 12.83 -12.65
N PRO A 191 -4.00 13.40 -12.16
CA PRO A 191 -2.81 13.60 -12.97
C PRO A 191 -2.16 12.27 -13.34
N ALA A 192 -1.70 12.13 -14.58
CA ALA A 192 -0.92 10.97 -15.00
C ALA A 192 0.36 10.79 -14.14
N PRO A 193 0.76 9.55 -13.77
CA PRO A 193 0.11 8.28 -14.13
C PRO A 193 -0.96 7.81 -13.11
N LEU A 194 -1.42 8.67 -12.20
CA LEU A 194 -2.32 8.27 -11.10
C LEU A 194 -3.73 7.90 -11.56
N ASP A 195 -4.20 8.52 -12.64
CA ASP A 195 -5.45 8.16 -13.31
C ASP A 195 -5.49 6.68 -13.68
N TYR A 196 -4.51 6.23 -14.47
CA TYR A 196 -4.35 4.85 -14.87
C TYR A 196 -4.06 3.96 -13.67
N LEU A 197 -3.11 4.36 -12.83
CA LEU A 197 -2.61 3.55 -11.74
C LEU A 197 -3.72 3.21 -10.76
N ASN A 198 -4.47 4.20 -10.26
CA ASN A 198 -5.52 3.95 -9.29
C ASN A 198 -6.69 3.16 -9.90
N ALA A 199 -7.06 3.43 -11.15
CA ALA A 199 -8.09 2.67 -11.85
C ALA A 199 -7.68 1.19 -12.01
N ARG A 200 -6.42 0.95 -12.40
CA ARG A 200 -5.88 -0.42 -12.53
C ARG A 200 -5.75 -1.12 -11.18
N ILE A 201 -5.47 -0.38 -10.11
CA ILE A 201 -5.42 -0.93 -8.76
C ILE A 201 -6.79 -1.39 -8.30
N LEU A 202 -7.85 -0.58 -8.46
CA LEU A 202 -9.20 -0.99 -8.09
C LEU A 202 -9.63 -2.24 -8.86
N GLN A 203 -9.26 -2.32 -10.14
CA GLN A 203 -9.58 -3.44 -11.03
C GLN A 203 -8.80 -4.72 -10.76
N CYS A 204 -7.53 -4.62 -10.34
CA CYS A 204 -6.62 -5.75 -10.22
C CYS A 204 -6.29 -6.12 -8.77
N HIS A 205 -6.83 -5.45 -7.76
CA HIS A 205 -6.49 -5.69 -6.36
C HIS A 205 -6.68 -7.16 -5.95
N ASP A 206 -7.89 -7.68 -6.12
CA ASP A 206 -8.23 -9.08 -5.81
C ASP A 206 -7.52 -10.07 -6.74
N LEU A 207 -7.27 -9.66 -7.98
CA LEU A 207 -6.45 -10.45 -8.91
C LEU A 207 -5.00 -10.59 -8.42
N TRP A 208 -4.41 -9.53 -7.88
CA TRP A 208 -3.06 -9.55 -7.36
C TRP A 208 -2.95 -10.34 -6.06
N HIS A 209 -4.02 -10.44 -5.26
CA HIS A 209 -4.06 -11.43 -4.18
C HIS A 209 -3.83 -12.83 -4.73
N LEU A 210 -4.62 -13.25 -5.73
CA LEU A 210 -4.47 -14.56 -6.36
C LEU A 210 -3.07 -14.75 -6.92
N LEU A 211 -2.59 -13.83 -7.75
CA LEU A 211 -1.29 -13.98 -8.41
C LEU A 211 -0.11 -13.91 -7.45
N ALA A 212 -0.14 -13.07 -6.42
CA ALA A 212 0.94 -12.99 -5.44
C ALA A 212 0.84 -14.04 -4.31
N GLY A 213 -0.17 -14.93 -4.35
CA GLY A 213 -0.31 -16.02 -3.38
C GLY A 213 -0.84 -15.58 -2.02
N TYR A 214 -1.57 -14.46 -1.99
CA TYR A 214 -2.31 -13.99 -0.83
C TYR A 214 -3.77 -14.47 -0.89
N ARG A 215 -4.43 -14.37 0.24
CA ARG A 215 -5.86 -14.69 0.43
C ARG A 215 -6.54 -13.41 0.91
N THR A 216 -7.84 -13.27 0.76
CA THR A 216 -8.61 -12.09 1.21
C THR A 216 -8.91 -12.12 2.72
N THR A 217 -7.87 -12.31 3.53
CA THR A 217 -7.96 -12.25 5.00
C THR A 217 -7.39 -10.92 5.51
N ALA A 218 -7.83 -10.45 6.68
CA ALA A 218 -7.35 -9.17 7.22
C ALA A 218 -5.82 -9.04 7.32
N LEU A 219 -5.10 -10.13 7.69
CA LEU A 219 -3.63 -10.10 7.74
C LEU A 219 -3.01 -10.03 6.33
N HIS A 220 -3.65 -10.65 5.35
CA HIS A 220 -3.19 -10.60 3.97
C HIS A 220 -3.58 -9.28 3.27
N GLU A 221 -4.57 -8.53 3.74
CA GLU A 221 -4.78 -7.14 3.30
C GLU A 221 -3.62 -6.22 3.70
N VAL A 222 -3.01 -6.50 4.86
CA VAL A 222 -1.75 -5.85 5.26
C VAL A 222 -0.60 -6.30 4.35
N ALA A 223 -0.53 -7.59 4.02
CA ALA A 223 0.49 -8.12 3.12
C ALA A 223 0.39 -7.54 1.70
N ILE A 224 -0.78 -7.60 1.06
CA ILE A 224 -0.99 -7.09 -0.30
C ILE A 224 -0.69 -5.60 -0.35
N SER A 225 -1.01 -4.83 0.70
CA SER A 225 -0.64 -3.41 0.77
C SER A 225 0.88 -3.22 0.73
N GLY A 226 1.64 -4.05 1.45
CA GLY A 226 3.11 -4.07 1.40
C GLY A 226 3.63 -4.38 -0.01
N PHE A 227 3.05 -5.39 -0.65
CA PHE A 227 3.39 -5.83 -2.00
C PHE A 227 3.07 -4.76 -3.07
N GLN A 228 1.89 -4.15 -3.02
CA GLN A 228 1.44 -3.13 -3.97
C GLN A 228 2.29 -1.86 -3.91
N MET A 229 2.68 -1.41 -2.71
CA MET A 229 3.62 -0.28 -2.60
C MET A 229 4.97 -0.60 -3.22
N ALA A 230 5.47 -1.83 -3.06
CA ALA A 230 6.74 -2.25 -3.63
C ALA A 230 6.70 -2.36 -5.16
N GLN A 231 5.54 -2.69 -5.73
CA GLN A 231 5.36 -2.87 -7.18
C GLN A 231 5.11 -1.57 -7.94
N PHE A 232 4.34 -0.63 -7.37
CA PHE A 232 3.91 0.57 -8.10
C PHE A 232 3.65 1.80 -7.21
N GLY A 233 4.21 1.83 -6.00
CA GLY A 233 4.19 3.03 -5.16
C GLY A 233 2.80 3.45 -4.72
N HIS A 234 1.89 2.50 -4.52
CA HIS A 234 0.51 2.77 -4.17
C HIS A 234 0.38 3.60 -2.90
N HIS A 235 -0.01 4.87 -3.06
CA HIS A 235 -0.04 5.82 -1.96
C HIS A 235 -1.08 5.49 -0.90
N TYR A 236 -2.27 5.01 -1.30
CA TYR A 236 -3.28 4.57 -0.34
C TYR A 236 -2.74 3.44 0.55
N SER A 237 -2.05 2.44 -0.01
CA SER A 237 -1.42 1.38 0.80
C SER A 237 -0.36 1.95 1.77
N SER A 238 0.37 2.98 1.38
CA SER A 238 1.31 3.67 2.28
C SER A 238 0.60 4.35 3.45
N MET A 239 -0.48 5.09 3.18
CA MET A 239 -1.30 5.73 4.20
C MET A 239 -1.96 4.70 5.13
N PHE A 240 -2.54 3.65 4.55
CA PHE A 240 -3.18 2.55 5.29
C PHE A 240 -2.19 1.86 6.23
N LEU A 241 -1.01 1.47 5.72
CA LEU A 241 0.00 0.79 6.54
C LEU A 241 0.61 1.72 7.59
N GLY A 242 0.83 3.00 7.29
CA GLY A 242 1.22 4.00 8.28
C GLY A 242 0.20 4.10 9.42
N MET A 243 -1.09 4.19 9.08
CA MET A 243 -2.20 4.26 10.05
C MET A 243 -2.31 2.99 10.91
N VAL A 244 -2.38 1.81 10.29
CA VAL A 244 -2.53 0.53 11.01
C VAL A 244 -1.30 0.26 11.88
N THR A 245 -0.09 0.54 11.38
CA THR A 245 1.13 0.38 12.17
C THR A 245 1.14 1.32 13.38
N SER A 246 0.67 2.56 13.22
CA SER A 246 0.56 3.52 14.33
C SER A 246 -0.44 3.08 15.39
N LYS A 247 -1.61 2.59 14.95
CA LYS A 247 -2.63 2.02 15.83
C LYS A 247 -2.08 0.88 16.68
N ILE A 248 -1.34 -0.03 16.07
CA ILE A 248 -0.77 -1.19 16.75
C ILE A 248 0.40 -0.76 17.64
N ALA A 249 1.32 0.06 17.14
CA ALA A 249 2.48 0.54 17.88
C ALA A 249 2.11 1.29 19.17
N LEU A 250 1.00 2.04 19.15
CA LEU A 250 0.56 2.87 20.27
C LEU A 250 -0.50 2.20 21.17
N GLY A 251 -1.21 1.19 20.65
CA GLY A 251 -2.31 0.54 21.38
C GLY A 251 -2.11 -0.93 21.72
N GLN A 252 -1.34 -1.67 20.91
CA GLN A 252 -1.15 -3.14 21.00
C GLN A 252 0.28 -3.50 20.56
N ALA A 253 1.27 -2.88 21.20
CA ALA A 253 2.67 -2.94 20.77
C ALA A 253 3.22 -4.38 20.67
N GLU A 254 2.67 -5.32 21.43
CA GLU A 254 2.98 -6.75 21.42
C GLU A 254 2.60 -7.44 20.09
N ALA A 255 1.62 -6.93 19.36
CA ALA A 255 1.21 -7.46 18.06
C ALA A 255 2.06 -6.92 16.91
N LEU A 256 2.79 -5.81 17.12
CA LEU A 256 3.56 -5.14 16.08
C LEU A 256 4.57 -6.05 15.35
N PRO A 257 5.31 -6.96 16.02
CA PRO A 257 6.25 -7.84 15.34
C PRO A 257 5.61 -8.70 14.24
N LEU A 258 4.40 -9.22 14.46
CA LEU A 258 3.67 -10.01 13.46
C LEU A 258 3.32 -9.16 12.23
N PHE A 259 2.89 -7.92 12.46
CA PHE A 259 2.55 -6.99 11.38
C PHE A 259 3.79 -6.57 10.60
N LEU A 260 4.91 -6.26 11.27
CA LEU A 260 6.17 -5.93 10.60
C LEU A 260 6.72 -7.11 9.79
N ASP A 261 6.66 -8.35 10.32
CA ASP A 261 7.00 -9.55 9.55
C ASP A 261 6.14 -9.65 8.28
N THR A 262 4.84 -9.38 8.39
CA THR A 262 3.90 -9.45 7.26
C THR A 262 4.17 -8.35 6.22
N ILE A 263 4.25 -7.09 6.65
CA ILE A 263 4.45 -5.92 5.77
C ILE A 263 5.79 -6.03 5.04
N LEU A 264 6.88 -6.29 5.77
CA LEU A 264 8.23 -6.21 5.22
C LEU A 264 8.59 -7.45 4.39
N SER A 265 8.00 -8.62 4.71
CA SER A 265 8.10 -9.79 3.83
C SER A 265 7.35 -9.58 2.51
N ALA A 266 6.15 -8.98 2.56
CA ALA A 266 5.39 -8.68 1.36
C ALA A 266 6.02 -7.55 0.52
N TRP A 267 6.60 -6.54 1.17
CA TRP A 267 7.43 -5.54 0.51
C TRP A 267 8.60 -6.20 -0.22
N THR A 268 9.34 -7.11 0.46
CA THR A 268 10.45 -7.87 -0.15
C THR A 268 9.97 -8.70 -1.34
N HIS A 269 8.80 -9.33 -1.22
CA HIS A 269 8.19 -10.09 -2.30
C HIS A 269 7.92 -9.18 -3.51
N GLY A 270 7.22 -8.06 -3.31
CA GLY A 270 6.94 -7.10 -4.37
C GLY A 270 8.19 -6.50 -4.99
N ARG A 271 9.26 -6.21 -4.22
CA ARG A 271 10.51 -5.70 -4.78
C ARG A 271 11.22 -6.68 -5.71
N ARG A 272 11.07 -7.98 -5.46
CA ARG A 272 11.71 -9.06 -6.24
C ARG A 272 10.87 -9.48 -7.44
N SER A 273 9.56 -9.26 -7.41
CA SER A 273 8.66 -9.66 -8.48
C SER A 273 8.80 -8.76 -9.72
N PRO A 274 8.67 -9.31 -10.93
CA PRO A 274 8.55 -8.52 -12.15
C PRO A 274 7.35 -7.55 -12.07
N PRO A 275 7.39 -6.40 -12.77
CA PRO A 275 6.31 -5.41 -12.69
C PRO A 275 4.97 -5.94 -13.22
N LEU A 276 3.94 -5.93 -12.37
CA LEU A 276 2.62 -6.45 -12.72
C LEU A 276 1.67 -5.42 -13.35
N ILE A 277 1.93 -4.13 -13.14
CA ILE A 277 0.97 -3.06 -13.48
C ILE A 277 0.64 -2.95 -14.97
N GLY A 278 1.58 -3.34 -15.83
CA GLY A 278 1.46 -3.26 -17.28
C GLY A 278 1.09 -4.57 -17.98
N LEU A 279 0.72 -5.62 -17.23
CA LEU A 279 0.35 -6.89 -17.83
C LEU A 279 -1.00 -6.80 -18.59
N ASP A 280 -1.01 -7.43 -19.76
CA ASP A 280 -2.18 -7.62 -20.63
C ASP A 280 -2.94 -8.86 -20.15
N TRP A 281 -3.75 -8.69 -19.09
CA TRP A 281 -4.44 -9.77 -18.40
C TRP A 281 -5.35 -10.57 -19.33
N GLU A 282 -5.96 -9.90 -20.31
CA GLU A 282 -6.82 -10.51 -21.32
C GLU A 282 -6.10 -11.61 -22.13
N ARG A 283 -4.77 -11.52 -22.27
CA ARG A 283 -3.95 -12.58 -22.90
C ARG A 283 -3.47 -13.65 -21.92
N LEU A 284 -3.57 -13.40 -20.63
CA LEU A 284 -3.10 -14.26 -19.56
C LEU A 284 -4.22 -15.04 -18.88
N TRP A 285 -5.48 -14.65 -19.05
CA TRP A 285 -6.61 -15.22 -18.32
C TRP A 285 -6.70 -16.74 -18.39
N ASP A 286 -6.45 -17.32 -19.56
CA ASP A 286 -6.58 -18.76 -19.78
C ASP A 286 -5.40 -19.57 -19.22
N GLN A 287 -4.40 -18.92 -18.63
CA GLN A 287 -3.23 -19.56 -18.04
C GLN A 287 -3.41 -19.77 -16.53
N PRO A 288 -2.93 -20.88 -15.96
CA PRO A 288 -2.84 -21.02 -14.50
C PRO A 288 -1.92 -19.97 -13.87
N ALA A 289 -2.21 -19.55 -12.65
CA ALA A 289 -1.41 -18.55 -11.93
C ALA A 289 0.08 -18.94 -11.83
N ASP A 290 0.38 -20.22 -11.60
CA ASP A 290 1.75 -20.73 -11.53
C ASP A 290 2.51 -20.61 -12.85
N ALA A 291 1.83 -20.72 -13.99
CA ALA A 291 2.46 -20.53 -15.30
C ALA A 291 2.82 -19.06 -15.55
N ILE A 292 2.01 -18.12 -15.03
CA ILE A 292 2.26 -16.68 -15.14
C ILE A 292 3.41 -16.24 -14.22
N ARG A 293 3.59 -16.93 -13.07
CA ARG A 293 4.67 -16.67 -12.11
C ARG A 293 6.06 -17.14 -12.59
N ALA A 294 6.09 -18.16 -13.45
CA ALA A 294 7.31 -18.83 -13.91
C ALA A 294 8.07 -18.04 -14.99
#